data_AF-A0A0A8L9D6-F1
#
_entry.id   AF-A0A0A8L9D6-F1
#
_cell.length_a   1.000
_cell.length_b   1.000
_cell.length_c   1.000
_cell.angle_alpha   90.00
_cell.angle_beta   90.00
_cell.angle_gamma   90.00
#
_symmetry.space_group_name_H-M   'P 1'
#
loop_
_entity.id
_entity.type
_entity.pdbx_description
1 polymer ?
#
loop_
_entity_poly.entity_id
_entity_poly.type
_entity_poly.pdbx_seq_one_letter_code
_entity_poly.pdbx_strand_id
1 'polypeptide(L)'
;MPSLDVGKIDEHPLAVVNGINMMENKEMIDLDVSRLHSTQINGPNEEAALQQILVSWVKSSGVEYRQGMHEICLVLYLESGKDTDVGYTWYANVMRWLYPLFYRDSGVNEWIENDFCPLIQSQSPRKLHEILTVRYRISHAVWCIRWCRLLFIRELDGPGQYLPVWDELYNVENKGKFMASVIVVMLMCIIPELTEAQNESECLFLLLNYPKLKVPIENVIKWAKMMYDNEQPESADTFAAIGKMPLEETVLRESNAGWYSKYKDYDVNRIRMEMRLKRHAKWRLSK
;
A
#
# COMPACT_ATOMS: atom_id res chain seq x y z
N MET A 1 4.37 -5.31 49.39
CA MET A 1 5.23 -6.13 48.50
C MET A 1 6.25 -5.21 47.87
N PRO A 2 7.53 -5.62 47.75
CA PRO A 2 8.64 -4.72 47.48
C PRO A 2 8.68 -4.27 46.02
N SER A 3 9.11 -3.03 45.81
CA SER A 3 9.40 -2.40 44.53
C SER A 3 10.44 -3.21 43.74
N LEU A 4 10.09 -3.62 42.53
CA LEU A 4 11.05 -4.12 41.56
C LEU A 4 11.86 -2.94 41.02
N ASP A 5 13.07 -2.82 41.55
CA ASP A 5 14.16 -2.05 40.99
C ASP A 5 14.48 -2.60 39.59
N VAL A 6 14.04 -1.89 38.55
CA VAL A 6 14.35 -2.20 37.15
C VAL A 6 15.75 -1.67 36.89
N GLY A 7 16.74 -2.36 37.45
CA GLY A 7 18.14 -2.14 37.15
C GLY A 7 18.36 -2.25 35.64
N LYS A 8 19.05 -1.27 35.06
CA LYS A 8 19.62 -1.34 33.72
C LYS A 8 20.52 -2.58 33.64
N ILE A 9 19.99 -3.70 33.18
CA ILE A 9 20.80 -4.83 32.75
C ILE A 9 21.30 -4.44 31.36
N ASP A 10 22.55 -4.02 31.28
CA ASP A 10 23.29 -3.96 30.02
C ASP A 10 23.38 -5.40 29.49
N GLU A 11 22.36 -5.82 28.74
CA GLU A 11 22.29 -7.15 28.14
C GLU A 11 23.42 -7.31 27.13
N HIS A 12 24.15 -8.43 27.25
CA HIS A 12 25.30 -8.75 26.43
C HIS A 12 24.95 -8.66 24.93
N PRO A 13 25.80 -8.05 24.08
CA PRO A 13 25.54 -7.86 22.65
C PRO A 13 25.38 -9.16 21.83
N LEU A 14 25.51 -10.34 22.46
CA LEU A 14 25.32 -11.67 21.86
C LEU A 14 24.06 -12.36 22.40
N ALA A 15 23.17 -11.64 23.09
CA ALA A 15 21.97 -12.20 23.66
C ALA A 15 21.06 -12.75 22.56
N VAL A 16 20.86 -14.07 22.57
CA VAL A 16 19.80 -14.73 21.82
C VAL A 16 18.53 -14.63 22.66
N VAL A 17 17.61 -13.76 22.26
CA VAL A 17 16.31 -13.61 22.95
C VAL A 17 15.28 -14.40 22.14
N ASN A 18 14.69 -15.43 22.75
CA ASN A 18 13.71 -16.30 22.09
C ASN A 18 14.21 -16.95 20.77
N GLY A 19 15.51 -17.22 20.64
CA GLY A 19 16.10 -17.80 19.42
C GLY A 19 16.53 -16.76 18.38
N ILE A 20 16.34 -15.47 18.63
CA ILE A 20 16.69 -14.38 17.70
C ILE A 20 18.05 -13.79 18.03
N ASN A 21 18.89 -13.61 17.02
CA ASN A 21 20.14 -12.87 17.12
C ASN A 21 19.86 -11.36 17.24
N MET A 22 19.90 -10.83 18.47
CA MET A 22 19.61 -9.42 18.71
C MET A 22 20.65 -8.47 18.11
N MET A 23 21.89 -8.93 17.87
CA MET A 23 22.95 -8.10 17.30
C MET A 23 22.64 -7.74 15.85
N GLU A 24 22.37 -8.74 15.02
CA GLU A 24 22.03 -8.56 13.59
C GLU A 24 20.77 -7.70 13.43
N ASN A 25 19.76 -7.94 14.27
CA ASN A 25 18.53 -7.16 14.25
C ASN A 25 18.78 -5.69 14.61
N LYS A 26 19.60 -5.43 15.63
CA LYS A 26 19.96 -4.07 16.03
C LYS A 26 20.76 -3.35 14.93
N GLU A 27 21.73 -4.01 14.31
CA GLU A 27 22.52 -3.44 13.21
C GLU A 27 21.63 -3.06 12.01
N MET A 28 20.68 -3.92 11.64
CA MET A 28 19.71 -3.63 10.58
C MET A 28 18.78 -2.47 10.93
N ILE A 29 18.29 -2.42 12.18
CA ILE A 29 17.47 -1.33 12.69
C ILE A 29 18.23 0.00 12.63
N ASP A 30 19.47 0.03 13.13
CA ASP A 30 20.31 1.24 13.16
C ASP A 30 20.57 1.75 11.73
N LEU A 31 20.88 0.84 10.81
CA LEU A 31 21.11 1.17 9.40
C LEU A 31 19.85 1.73 8.72
N ASP A 32 18.68 1.14 8.96
CA ASP A 32 17.44 1.59 8.31
C ASP A 32 16.88 2.87 8.93
N VAL A 33 16.95 3.02 10.27
CA VAL A 33 16.53 4.24 10.96
C VAL A 33 17.40 5.43 10.54
N SER A 34 18.72 5.27 10.44
CA SER A 34 19.62 6.33 9.97
C SER A 34 19.40 6.76 8.51
N ARG A 35 18.73 5.93 7.70
CA ARG A 35 18.34 6.26 6.31
C ARG A 35 17.01 7.02 6.21
N LEU A 36 16.28 7.18 7.31
CA LEU A 36 15.05 7.96 7.34
C LEU A 36 15.37 9.46 7.21
N HIS A 37 15.59 9.91 5.98
CA HIS A 37 15.71 11.33 5.66
C HIS A 37 14.31 11.96 5.60
N SER A 38 13.71 12.23 6.76
CA SER A 38 12.52 13.08 6.84
C SER A 38 12.87 14.38 7.57
N THR A 39 12.27 15.49 7.14
CA THR A 39 12.32 16.76 7.88
C THR A 39 11.62 16.71 9.24
N GLN A 40 11.02 15.56 9.59
CA GLN A 40 10.27 15.31 10.83
C GLN A 40 11.09 14.54 11.87
N ILE A 41 12.15 13.82 11.47
CA ILE A 41 13.16 13.27 12.37
C ILE A 41 14.19 14.37 12.62
N ASN A 42 14.05 15.04 13.76
CA ASN A 42 14.86 16.21 14.13
C ASN A 42 15.97 15.88 15.13
N GLY A 43 16.62 14.73 14.96
CA GLY A 43 17.90 14.45 15.58
C GLY A 43 18.00 13.12 16.34
N PRO A 44 19.10 12.96 17.11
CA PRO A 44 19.47 11.70 17.74
C PRO A 44 18.45 11.14 18.73
N ASN A 45 17.63 12.01 19.34
CA ASN A 45 16.62 11.60 20.32
C ASN A 45 15.48 10.85 19.63
N GLU A 46 14.99 11.34 18.49
CA GLU A 46 13.98 10.66 17.70
C GLU A 46 14.49 9.33 17.13
N GLU A 47 15.74 9.29 16.64
CA GLU A 47 16.35 8.04 16.18
C GLU A 47 16.42 7.00 17.32
N ALA A 48 16.87 7.41 18.50
CA ALA A 48 16.95 6.55 19.67
C ALA A 48 15.57 6.01 20.10
N ALA A 49 14.52 6.84 20.02
CA ALA A 49 13.16 6.42 20.33
C ALA A 49 12.66 5.37 19.32
N LEU A 50 12.88 5.57 18.02
CA LEU A 50 12.50 4.58 16.99
C LEU A 50 13.27 3.27 17.15
N GLN A 51 14.58 3.33 17.40
CA GLN A 51 15.40 2.17 17.70
C GLN A 51 14.87 1.42 18.92
N GLN A 52 14.53 2.14 20.00
CA GLN A 52 13.97 1.55 21.20
C GLN A 52 12.65 0.83 20.92
N ILE A 53 11.72 1.45 20.18
CA ILE A 53 10.43 0.83 19.81
C ILE A 53 10.66 -0.46 19.01
N LEU A 54 11.49 -0.41 17.97
CA LEU A 54 11.76 -1.54 17.08
C LEU A 54 12.46 -2.68 17.80
N VAL A 55 13.48 -2.39 18.60
CA VAL A 55 14.19 -3.40 19.42
C VAL A 55 13.24 -4.02 20.45
N SER A 56 12.39 -3.22 21.10
CA SER A 56 11.41 -3.71 22.07
C SER A 56 10.39 -4.64 21.42
N TRP A 57 9.97 -4.34 20.19
CA TRP A 57 9.10 -5.23 19.42
C TRP A 57 9.79 -6.56 19.12
N VAL A 58 11.01 -6.55 18.58
CA VAL A 58 11.76 -7.79 18.27
C VAL A 58 11.90 -8.66 19.52
N LYS A 59 12.31 -8.06 20.65
CA LYS A 59 12.47 -8.78 21.93
C LYS A 59 11.17 -9.42 22.42
N SER A 60 10.08 -8.66 22.42
CA SER A 60 8.81 -9.09 23.01
C SER A 60 7.99 -10.02 22.11
N SER A 61 8.04 -9.80 20.79
CA SER A 61 7.28 -10.58 19.81
C SER A 61 7.96 -11.91 19.46
N GLY A 62 9.27 -12.01 19.66
CA GLY A 62 10.03 -13.19 19.25
C GLY A 62 10.07 -13.34 17.71
N VAL A 63 9.94 -12.25 16.96
CA VAL A 63 10.20 -12.23 15.50
C VAL A 63 11.29 -11.25 15.12
N GLU A 64 12.00 -11.58 14.03
CA GLU A 64 13.07 -10.75 13.48
C GLU A 64 12.55 -9.41 12.93
N TYR A 65 13.44 -8.43 12.86
CA TYR A 65 13.26 -7.20 12.12
C TYR A 65 13.24 -7.47 10.61
N ARG A 66 12.36 -6.77 9.90
CA ARG A 66 12.23 -6.80 8.45
C ARG A 66 12.24 -5.37 7.92
N GLN A 67 12.98 -5.15 6.82
CA GLN A 67 13.03 -3.85 6.17
C GLN A 67 11.63 -3.30 5.87
N GLY A 68 11.42 -2.02 6.15
CA GLY A 68 10.13 -1.33 6.03
C GLY A 68 9.43 -1.10 7.38
N MET A 69 9.72 -1.91 8.40
CA MET A 69 9.16 -1.75 9.75
C MET A 69 9.47 -0.39 10.37
N HIS A 70 10.66 0.17 10.10
CA HIS A 70 11.09 1.48 10.58
C HIS A 70 10.22 2.63 10.05
N GLU A 71 9.64 2.51 8.85
CA GLU A 71 8.78 3.54 8.27
C GLU A 71 7.43 3.60 8.97
N ILE A 72 6.85 2.43 9.25
CA ILE A 72 5.60 2.31 10.02
C ILE A 72 5.82 2.83 11.45
N CYS A 73 6.96 2.47 12.04
CA CYS A 73 7.37 2.95 13.36
C CYS A 73 7.48 4.48 13.39
N LEU A 74 8.09 5.09 12.37
CA LEU A 74 8.20 6.55 12.26
C LEU A 74 6.82 7.21 12.26
N VAL A 75 5.90 6.75 11.43
CA VAL A 75 4.54 7.31 11.35
C VAL A 75 3.87 7.24 12.72
N LEU A 76 3.85 6.07 13.35
CA LEU A 76 3.14 5.88 14.62
C LEU A 76 3.78 6.62 15.78
N TYR A 77 5.10 6.78 15.79
CA TYR A 77 5.81 7.61 16.76
C TYR A 77 5.50 9.10 16.59
N LEU A 78 5.39 9.59 15.36
CA LEU A 78 5.00 10.98 15.13
C LEU A 78 3.55 11.23 15.56
N GLU A 79 2.64 10.32 15.19
CA GLU A 79 1.22 10.41 15.56
C GLU A 79 0.98 10.23 17.07
N SER A 80 1.86 9.51 17.78
CA SER A 80 1.81 9.39 19.25
C SER A 80 2.23 10.67 19.98
N GLY A 81 2.52 11.76 19.26
CA GLY A 81 3.06 12.98 19.83
C GLY A 81 4.52 12.84 20.27
N LYS A 82 5.27 11.94 19.61
CA LYS A 82 6.65 11.56 19.97
C LYS A 82 6.78 10.91 21.36
N ASP A 83 5.69 10.29 21.84
CA ASP A 83 5.72 9.46 23.04
C ASP A 83 6.14 8.03 22.67
N THR A 84 7.20 7.55 23.31
CA THR A 84 7.82 6.24 22.98
C THR A 84 6.94 5.07 23.42
N ASP A 85 6.29 5.17 24.58
CA ASP A 85 5.48 4.08 25.14
C ASP A 85 4.13 3.97 24.41
N VAL A 86 3.51 5.10 24.12
CA VAL A 86 2.29 5.17 23.29
C VAL A 86 2.63 4.72 21.86
N GLY A 87 3.73 5.22 21.30
CA GLY A 87 4.21 4.85 19.96
C GLY A 87 4.46 3.34 19.85
N TYR A 88 5.11 2.73 20.86
CA TYR A 88 5.28 1.29 20.93
C TYR A 88 3.95 0.53 20.97
N THR A 89 3.00 0.99 21.78
CA THR A 89 1.68 0.36 21.90
C THR A 89 0.95 0.35 20.55
N TRP A 90 0.95 1.48 19.85
CA TRP A 90 0.33 1.60 18.52
C TRP A 90 1.06 0.77 17.48
N TYR A 91 2.40 0.83 17.48
CA TYR A 91 3.25 0.04 16.61
C TYR A 91 3.01 -1.46 16.76
N ALA A 92 2.99 -1.97 17.99
CA ALA A 92 2.72 -3.36 18.28
C ALA A 92 1.33 -3.79 17.79
N ASN A 93 0.31 -2.93 17.90
CA ASN A 93 -1.03 -3.21 17.40
C ASN A 93 -1.04 -3.35 15.86
N VAL A 94 -0.42 -2.41 15.14
CA VAL A 94 -0.33 -2.47 13.67
C VAL A 94 0.47 -3.68 13.21
N MET A 95 1.61 -3.96 13.84
CA MET A 95 2.47 -5.08 13.45
C MET A 95 1.81 -6.45 13.68
N ARG A 96 0.91 -6.59 14.67
CA ARG A 96 0.11 -7.82 14.81
C ARG A 96 -0.80 -8.06 13.61
N TRP A 97 -1.35 -7.01 13.01
CA TRP A 97 -2.20 -7.13 11.82
C TRP A 97 -1.38 -7.43 10.57
N LEU A 98 -0.22 -6.79 10.45
CA LEU A 98 0.70 -6.98 9.34
C LEU A 98 1.54 -8.25 9.45
N TYR A 99 1.43 -8.99 10.56
CA TYR A 99 2.22 -10.17 10.81
C TYR A 99 2.19 -11.18 9.64
N PRO A 100 1.02 -11.57 9.10
CA PRO A 100 0.98 -12.49 7.96
C PRO A 100 1.74 -11.95 6.74
N LEU A 101 1.63 -10.64 6.49
CA LEU A 101 2.25 -10.00 5.33
C LEU A 101 3.77 -9.92 5.46
N PHE A 102 4.32 -9.69 6.67
CA PHE A 102 5.77 -9.57 6.88
C PHE A 102 6.48 -10.91 7.07
N TYR A 103 5.85 -11.86 7.76
CA TYR A 103 6.57 -13.00 8.34
C TYR A 103 6.21 -14.36 7.76
N ARG A 104 5.05 -14.52 7.10
CA ARG A 104 4.75 -15.76 6.40
C ARG A 104 5.37 -15.72 5.01
N ASP A 105 6.13 -16.75 4.65
CA ASP A 105 6.80 -16.86 3.34
C ASP A 105 5.82 -16.68 2.18
N SER A 106 4.60 -17.21 2.34
CA SER A 106 3.50 -17.13 1.36
C SER A 106 2.51 -16.00 1.66
N GLY A 107 2.63 -15.25 2.75
CA GLY A 107 1.52 -14.42 3.26
C GLY A 107 1.03 -13.34 2.29
N VAL A 108 1.94 -12.70 1.55
CA VAL A 108 1.57 -11.73 0.51
C VAL A 108 0.92 -12.44 -0.68
N ASN A 109 1.42 -13.60 -1.09
CA ASN A 109 0.85 -14.36 -2.19
C ASN A 109 -0.54 -14.91 -1.83
N GLU A 110 -0.71 -15.42 -0.61
CA GLU A 110 -2.00 -15.86 -0.08
C GLU A 110 -3.02 -14.72 -0.04
N TRP A 111 -2.62 -13.53 0.44
CA TRP A 111 -3.50 -12.35 0.40
C TRP A 111 -3.84 -11.95 -1.05
N ILE A 112 -2.86 -11.99 -1.96
CA ILE A 112 -3.11 -11.73 -3.38
C ILE A 112 -4.15 -12.70 -3.94
N GLU A 113 -4.02 -13.99 -3.66
CA GLU A 113 -4.91 -15.03 -4.18
C GLU A 113 -6.30 -14.99 -3.55
N ASN A 114 -6.41 -14.74 -2.25
CA ASN A 114 -7.65 -14.84 -1.51
C ASN A 114 -8.47 -13.54 -1.48
N ASP A 115 -7.81 -12.38 -1.47
CA ASP A 115 -8.48 -11.08 -1.32
C ASP A 115 -8.36 -10.22 -2.59
N PHE A 116 -7.15 -10.05 -3.12
CA PHE A 116 -6.90 -9.07 -4.19
C PHE A 116 -7.34 -9.55 -5.59
N CYS A 117 -6.91 -10.73 -6.01
CA CYS A 117 -7.21 -11.31 -7.32
C CYS A 117 -8.71 -11.47 -7.54
N PRO A 118 -9.49 -12.04 -6.60
CA PRO A 118 -10.94 -12.15 -6.76
C PRO A 118 -11.59 -10.78 -6.98
N LEU A 119 -11.12 -9.75 -6.26
CA LEU A 119 -11.68 -8.41 -6.34
C LEU A 119 -11.34 -7.71 -7.66
N ILE A 120 -10.08 -7.70 -8.10
CA ILE A 120 -9.71 -7.07 -9.37
C ILE A 120 -10.32 -7.81 -10.58
N GLN A 121 -10.54 -9.12 -10.46
CA GLN A 121 -11.19 -9.91 -11.50
C GLN A 121 -12.70 -9.66 -11.53
N SER A 122 -13.37 -9.65 -10.37
CA SER A 122 -14.81 -9.46 -10.28
C SER A 122 -15.25 -8.06 -10.73
N GLN A 123 -14.44 -7.04 -10.42
CA GLN A 123 -14.70 -5.66 -10.86
C GLN A 123 -14.30 -5.43 -12.32
N SER A 124 -13.51 -6.36 -12.90
CA SER A 124 -12.99 -6.35 -14.26
C SER A 124 -12.64 -4.96 -14.84
N PRO A 125 -11.98 -4.04 -14.10
CA PRO A 125 -11.97 -2.65 -14.50
C PRO A 125 -11.16 -2.49 -15.78
N ARG A 126 -11.77 -2.17 -16.92
CA ARG A 126 -11.15 -2.16 -18.27
C ARG A 126 -10.18 -3.33 -18.48
N LYS A 127 -10.51 -4.53 -18.00
CA LYS A 127 -9.63 -5.72 -18.07
C LYS A 127 -8.23 -5.51 -17.49
N LEU A 128 -8.07 -4.67 -16.47
CA LEU A 128 -6.80 -4.35 -15.81
C LEU A 128 -6.04 -5.61 -15.40
N HIS A 129 -6.73 -6.61 -14.85
CA HIS A 129 -6.12 -7.89 -14.52
C HIS A 129 -5.44 -8.53 -15.75
N GLU A 130 -6.15 -8.64 -16.88
CA GLU A 130 -5.59 -9.18 -18.13
C GLU A 130 -4.41 -8.33 -18.65
N ILE A 131 -4.49 -7.00 -18.54
CA ILE A 131 -3.41 -6.09 -18.96
C ILE A 131 -2.14 -6.38 -18.15
N LEU A 132 -2.26 -6.49 -16.83
CA LEU A 132 -1.11 -6.69 -15.94
C LEU A 132 -0.54 -8.11 -16.08
N THR A 133 -1.37 -9.14 -15.97
CA THR A 133 -0.90 -10.53 -15.83
C THR A 133 -0.70 -11.24 -17.16
N VAL A 134 -1.56 -11.02 -18.16
CA VAL A 134 -1.49 -11.72 -19.45
C VAL A 134 -0.60 -10.96 -20.42
N ARG A 135 -0.84 -9.66 -20.56
CA ARG A 135 -0.17 -8.84 -21.56
C ARG A 135 1.25 -8.46 -21.16
N TYR A 136 1.43 -7.97 -19.93
CA TYR A 136 2.74 -7.56 -19.43
C TYR A 136 3.45 -8.61 -18.57
N ARG A 137 2.76 -9.68 -18.17
CA ARG A 137 3.33 -10.74 -17.32
C ARG A 137 3.90 -10.22 -16.01
N ILE A 138 3.34 -9.13 -15.50
CA ILE A 138 3.70 -8.55 -14.21
C ILE A 138 2.99 -9.35 -13.12
N SER A 139 3.77 -9.99 -12.26
CA SER A 139 3.24 -10.60 -11.05
C SER A 139 2.82 -9.51 -10.06
N HIS A 140 1.62 -9.64 -9.49
CA HIS A 140 1.12 -8.72 -8.47
C HIS A 140 2.04 -8.64 -7.25
N ALA A 141 2.70 -9.76 -6.90
CA ALA A 141 3.60 -9.82 -5.75
C ALA A 141 4.77 -8.83 -5.83
N VAL A 142 5.24 -8.49 -7.04
CA VAL A 142 6.41 -7.62 -7.24
C VAL A 142 6.15 -6.20 -6.72
N TRP A 143 4.91 -5.71 -6.83
CA TRP A 143 4.55 -4.34 -6.47
C TRP A 143 3.61 -4.28 -5.27
N CYS A 144 2.67 -5.21 -5.13
CA CYS A 144 1.73 -5.22 -4.00
C CYS A 144 2.44 -5.38 -2.66
N ILE A 145 3.54 -6.15 -2.59
CA ILE A 145 4.28 -6.40 -1.36
C ILE A 145 4.63 -5.11 -0.61
N ARG A 146 5.03 -4.07 -1.34
CA ARG A 146 5.39 -2.78 -0.77
C ARG A 146 4.15 -2.01 -0.34
N TRP A 147 3.14 -1.95 -1.19
CA TRP A 147 1.88 -1.23 -0.93
C TRP A 147 1.18 -1.77 0.33
N CYS A 148 1.11 -3.10 0.47
CA CYS A 148 0.43 -3.74 1.60
C CYS A 148 1.26 -3.74 2.89
N ARG A 149 2.57 -3.98 2.82
CA ARG A 149 3.43 -3.98 4.02
C ARG A 149 3.64 -2.59 4.59
N LEU A 150 3.78 -1.58 3.74
CA LEU A 150 4.01 -0.20 4.17
C LEU A 150 2.72 0.61 4.26
N LEU A 151 1.55 -0.03 4.12
CA LEU A 151 0.24 0.61 4.23
C LEU A 151 0.19 1.93 3.44
N PHE A 152 0.64 1.90 2.19
CA PHE A 152 0.63 3.03 1.25
C PHE A 152 1.54 4.23 1.58
N ILE A 153 2.44 4.15 2.58
CA ILE A 153 3.37 5.25 2.93
C ILE A 153 4.19 5.72 1.72
N ARG A 154 4.53 4.81 0.79
CA ARG A 154 5.37 5.11 -0.38
C ARG A 154 4.58 5.47 -1.63
N GLU A 155 3.25 5.29 -1.59
CA GLU A 155 2.36 5.44 -2.73
C GLU A 155 1.50 6.70 -2.65
N LEU A 156 1.22 7.19 -1.44
CA LEU A 156 0.39 8.36 -1.17
C LEU A 156 1.22 9.55 -0.69
N ASP A 157 0.76 10.77 -0.99
CA ASP A 157 1.50 12.03 -0.80
C ASP A 157 1.41 12.53 0.66
N GLY A 158 1.98 11.75 1.58
CA GLY A 158 2.13 12.10 2.99
C GLY A 158 0.96 11.72 3.92
N PRO A 159 1.07 12.08 5.22
CA PRO A 159 0.15 11.61 6.26
C PRO A 159 -1.33 11.93 6.00
N GLY A 160 -1.60 13.11 5.41
CA GLY A 160 -2.96 13.52 5.06
C GLY A 160 -3.67 12.61 4.04
N GLN A 161 -2.95 11.69 3.39
CA GLN A 161 -3.52 10.71 2.48
C GLN A 161 -3.49 9.28 3.03
N TYR A 162 -2.38 8.80 3.61
CA TYR A 162 -2.35 7.42 4.10
C TYR A 162 -3.03 7.24 5.48
N LEU A 163 -3.00 8.22 6.39
CA LEU A 163 -3.62 8.06 7.72
C LEU A 163 -5.14 7.88 7.65
N PRO A 164 -5.89 8.63 6.81
CA PRO A 164 -7.31 8.36 6.63
C PRO A 164 -7.61 6.93 6.15
N VAL A 165 -6.72 6.32 5.37
CA VAL A 165 -6.87 4.91 4.96
C VAL A 165 -6.61 3.97 6.14
N TRP A 166 -5.66 4.31 7.01
CA TRP A 166 -5.36 3.53 8.21
C TRP A 166 -6.52 3.57 9.18
N ASP A 167 -7.12 4.73 9.42
CA ASP A 167 -8.31 4.87 10.27
C ASP A 167 -9.42 3.92 9.84
N GLU A 168 -9.64 3.76 8.54
CA GLU A 168 -10.61 2.80 8.03
C GLU A 168 -10.17 1.35 8.23
N LEU A 169 -8.89 1.03 8.01
CA LEU A 169 -8.33 -0.29 8.33
C LEU A 169 -8.51 -0.66 9.82
N TYR A 170 -8.43 0.31 10.73
CA TYR A 170 -8.71 0.08 12.14
C TYR A 170 -10.15 -0.37 12.39
N ASN A 171 -11.10 0.19 11.65
CA ASN A 171 -12.53 0.03 11.88
C ASN A 171 -13.17 -1.15 11.12
N VAL A 172 -12.54 -1.63 10.05
CA VAL A 172 -13.06 -2.77 9.27
C VAL A 172 -12.66 -4.12 9.86
N GLU A 173 -13.57 -5.09 9.73
CA GLU A 173 -13.37 -6.48 10.15
C GLU A 173 -12.33 -7.18 9.24
N ASN A 174 -12.58 -7.22 7.93
CA ASN A 174 -11.65 -7.81 6.97
C ASN A 174 -10.70 -6.76 6.38
N LYS A 175 -9.59 -6.54 7.08
CA LYS A 175 -8.51 -5.62 6.66
C LYS A 175 -7.91 -5.98 5.29
N GLY A 176 -7.78 -7.28 4.98
CA GLY A 176 -7.24 -7.76 3.72
C GLY A 176 -8.10 -7.35 2.52
N LYS A 177 -9.41 -7.58 2.61
CA LYS A 177 -10.40 -7.17 1.60
C LYS A 177 -10.48 -5.65 1.44
N PHE A 178 -10.44 -4.90 2.54
CA PHE A 178 -10.48 -3.43 2.45
C PHE A 178 -9.20 -2.89 1.79
N MET A 179 -8.03 -3.41 2.16
CA MET A 179 -6.76 -3.05 1.53
C MET A 179 -6.77 -3.38 0.03
N ALA A 180 -7.27 -4.55 -0.36
CA ALA A 180 -7.47 -4.89 -1.77
C ALA A 180 -8.40 -3.89 -2.48
N SER A 181 -9.48 -3.48 -1.82
CA SER A 181 -10.44 -2.50 -2.36
C SER A 181 -9.78 -1.15 -2.63
N VAL A 182 -8.97 -0.66 -1.70
CA VAL A 182 -8.19 0.58 -1.88
C VAL A 182 -7.24 0.44 -3.07
N ILE A 183 -6.50 -0.68 -3.17
CA ILE A 183 -5.57 -0.92 -4.27
C ILE A 183 -6.29 -0.93 -5.62
N VAL A 184 -7.41 -1.64 -5.74
CA VAL A 184 -8.18 -1.71 -7.00
C VAL A 184 -8.70 -0.33 -7.40
N VAL A 185 -9.21 0.46 -6.45
CA VAL A 185 -9.67 1.84 -6.73
C VAL A 185 -8.50 2.74 -7.16
N MET A 186 -7.34 2.64 -6.50
CA MET A 186 -6.14 3.36 -6.91
C MET A 186 -5.71 2.97 -8.34
N LEU A 187 -5.75 1.68 -8.69
CA LEU A 187 -5.48 1.24 -10.05
C LEU A 187 -6.48 1.81 -11.07
N MET A 188 -7.78 1.89 -10.72
CA MET A 188 -8.80 2.52 -11.56
C MET A 188 -8.48 4.00 -11.83
N CYS A 189 -8.00 4.74 -10.82
CA CYS A 189 -7.61 6.15 -10.95
C CYS A 189 -6.47 6.38 -11.96
N ILE A 190 -5.66 5.35 -12.24
CA ILE A 190 -4.50 5.44 -13.14
C ILE A 190 -4.66 4.58 -14.41
N ILE A 191 -5.87 4.13 -14.73
CA ILE A 191 -6.18 3.40 -15.98
C ILE A 191 -5.64 4.13 -17.21
N PRO A 192 -5.79 5.47 -17.35
CA PRO A 192 -5.22 6.18 -18.49
C PRO A 192 -3.72 5.95 -18.64
N GLU A 193 -2.94 6.10 -17.57
CA GLU A 193 -1.50 5.88 -17.56
C GLU A 193 -1.13 4.42 -17.86
N LEU A 194 -1.86 3.47 -17.25
CA LEU A 194 -1.64 2.03 -17.47
C LEU A 194 -1.94 1.62 -18.91
N THR A 195 -2.96 2.21 -19.54
CA THR A 195 -3.27 1.98 -20.96
C THR A 195 -2.26 2.66 -21.89
N GLU A 196 -1.67 3.77 -21.47
CA GLU A 196 -0.63 4.46 -22.24
C GLU A 196 0.74 3.76 -22.20
N ALA A 197 1.02 2.97 -21.15
CA ALA A 197 2.23 2.18 -21.05
C ALA A 197 2.43 1.29 -22.30
N GLN A 198 3.68 1.16 -22.74
CA GLN A 198 4.00 0.40 -23.95
C GLN A 198 4.58 -0.99 -23.69
N ASN A 199 5.26 -1.12 -22.56
CA ASN A 199 6.03 -2.30 -22.18
C ASN A 199 5.86 -2.55 -20.68
N GLU A 200 6.38 -3.70 -20.27
CA GLU A 200 6.40 -4.15 -18.87
C GLU A 200 7.08 -3.13 -17.95
N SER A 201 8.25 -2.60 -18.35
CA SER A 201 9.03 -1.66 -17.53
C SER A 201 8.31 -0.35 -17.25
N GLU A 202 7.64 0.25 -18.25
CA GLU A 202 6.82 1.46 -18.07
C GLU A 202 5.66 1.20 -17.10
N CYS A 203 4.98 0.05 -17.25
CA CYS A 203 3.86 -0.33 -16.39
C CYS A 203 4.32 -0.59 -14.95
N LEU A 204 5.41 -1.35 -14.77
CA LEU A 204 5.98 -1.62 -13.45
C LEU A 204 6.51 -0.35 -12.80
N PHE A 205 7.13 0.55 -13.58
CA PHE A 205 7.56 1.85 -13.08
C PHE A 205 6.39 2.67 -12.52
N LEU A 206 5.24 2.69 -13.20
CA LEU A 206 4.02 3.36 -12.70
C LEU A 206 3.51 2.74 -11.39
N LEU A 207 3.54 1.41 -11.27
CA LEU A 207 3.10 0.71 -10.05
C LEU A 207 4.07 0.92 -8.87
N LEU A 208 5.38 1.01 -9.15
CA LEU A 208 6.40 1.27 -8.15
C LEU A 208 6.58 2.77 -7.84
N ASN A 209 5.99 3.66 -8.63
CA ASN A 209 6.03 5.11 -8.45
C ASN A 209 4.63 5.66 -8.74
N TYR A 210 3.69 5.33 -7.86
CA TYR A 210 2.29 5.69 -8.05
C TYR A 210 2.14 7.21 -8.26
N PRO A 211 1.44 7.67 -9.31
CA PRO A 211 1.32 9.09 -9.59
C PRO A 211 0.46 9.78 -8.53
N LYS A 212 0.66 11.09 -8.34
CA LYS A 212 -0.17 11.87 -7.41
C LYS A 212 -1.65 11.69 -7.71
N LEU A 213 -2.44 11.52 -6.66
CA LEU A 213 -3.88 11.41 -6.78
C LEU A 213 -4.46 12.63 -7.50
N LYS A 214 -5.33 12.37 -8.48
CA LYS A 214 -6.08 13.40 -9.22
C LYS A 214 -7.37 13.82 -8.51
N VAL A 215 -7.69 13.15 -7.41
CA VAL A 215 -8.90 13.34 -6.61
C VAL A 215 -8.52 13.37 -5.13
N PRO A 216 -9.36 13.97 -4.26
CA PRO A 216 -9.18 13.88 -2.82
C PRO A 216 -9.18 12.43 -2.32
N ILE A 217 -8.44 12.14 -1.25
CA ILE A 217 -8.33 10.79 -0.68
C ILE A 217 -9.68 10.28 -0.17
N GLU A 218 -10.55 11.17 0.27
CA GLU A 218 -11.89 10.88 0.77
C GLU A 218 -12.74 10.20 -0.32
N ASN A 219 -12.53 10.56 -1.59
CA ASN A 219 -13.19 9.90 -2.71
C ASN A 219 -12.67 8.48 -2.90
N VAL A 220 -11.35 8.27 -2.81
CA VAL A 220 -10.73 6.93 -2.89
C VAL A 220 -11.27 6.03 -1.78
N ILE A 221 -11.31 6.53 -0.54
CA ILE A 221 -11.84 5.81 0.62
C ILE A 221 -13.33 5.48 0.43
N LYS A 222 -14.13 6.45 0.00
CA LYS A 222 -15.56 6.24 -0.29
C LYS A 222 -15.76 5.11 -1.31
N TRP A 223 -15.03 5.14 -2.42
CA TRP A 223 -15.13 4.09 -3.45
C TRP A 223 -14.60 2.74 -2.97
N ALA A 224 -13.53 2.73 -2.17
CA ALA A 224 -13.01 1.52 -1.56
C ALA A 224 -14.01 0.90 -0.58
N LYS A 225 -14.73 1.70 0.21
CA LYS A 225 -15.83 1.25 1.06
C LYS A 225 -16.98 0.66 0.25
N MET A 226 -17.42 1.35 -0.80
CA MET A 226 -18.44 0.82 -1.71
C MET A 226 -18.03 -0.54 -2.29
N MET A 227 -16.75 -0.72 -2.63
CA MET A 227 -16.23 -2.00 -3.12
C MET A 227 -16.11 -3.06 -2.01
N TYR A 228 -15.70 -2.66 -0.81
CA TYR A 228 -15.59 -3.54 0.36
C TYR A 228 -16.96 -4.08 0.80
N ASP A 229 -17.99 -3.23 0.81
CA ASP A 229 -19.35 -3.58 1.24
C ASP A 229 -20.07 -4.44 0.19
N ASN A 230 -19.73 -4.30 -1.10
CA ASN A 230 -20.37 -5.04 -2.18
C ASN A 230 -19.73 -6.43 -2.35
N GLU A 231 -20.39 -7.48 -1.85
CA GLU A 231 -19.95 -8.87 -2.00
C GLU A 231 -20.21 -9.48 -3.39
N GLN A 232 -20.98 -8.80 -4.24
CA GLN A 232 -21.30 -9.25 -5.59
C GLN A 232 -21.16 -8.08 -6.58
N PRO A 233 -20.47 -8.25 -7.72
CA PRO A 233 -20.61 -7.31 -8.82
C PRO A 233 -22.04 -7.43 -9.34
N GLU A 234 -22.89 -6.43 -9.06
CA GLU A 234 -24.16 -6.30 -9.77
C GLU A 234 -23.88 -6.22 -11.27
N SER A 235 -24.68 -6.90 -12.09
CA SER A 235 -24.47 -6.90 -13.53
C SER A 235 -24.67 -5.48 -14.10
N ALA A 236 -24.05 -5.18 -15.24
CA ALA A 236 -24.28 -3.91 -15.94
C ALA A 236 -25.78 -3.66 -16.22
N ASP A 237 -26.54 -4.72 -16.46
CA ASP A 237 -27.99 -4.68 -16.67
C ASP A 237 -28.74 -4.31 -15.39
N THR A 238 -28.28 -4.78 -14.22
CA THR A 238 -28.81 -4.41 -12.90
C THR A 238 -28.58 -2.93 -12.63
N PHE A 239 -27.38 -2.43 -12.87
CA PHE A 239 -27.02 -1.01 -12.73
C PHE A 239 -27.88 -0.10 -13.63
N ALA A 240 -28.05 -0.49 -14.90
CA ALA A 240 -28.91 0.21 -15.84
C ALA A 240 -30.38 0.23 -15.38
N ALA A 241 -30.88 -0.87 -14.82
CA ALA A 241 -32.26 -0.98 -14.34
C ALA A 241 -32.54 -0.09 -13.10
N ILE A 242 -31.55 0.12 -12.23
CA ILE A 242 -31.68 0.98 -11.03
C ILE A 242 -31.16 2.41 -11.25
N GLY A 243 -30.75 2.75 -12.47
CA GLY A 243 -30.21 4.07 -12.81
C GLY A 243 -28.87 4.42 -12.14
N LYS A 244 -28.12 3.42 -11.65
CA LYS A 244 -26.79 3.61 -11.05
C LYS A 244 -25.71 3.30 -12.08
N MET A 245 -24.57 3.96 -11.95
CA MET A 245 -23.40 3.76 -12.79
C MET A 245 -22.47 2.73 -12.13
N PRO A 246 -21.82 1.82 -12.88
CA PRO A 246 -20.78 0.95 -12.33
C PRO A 246 -19.71 1.75 -11.60
N LEU A 247 -19.12 1.16 -10.55
CA LEU A 247 -18.13 1.86 -9.73
C LEU A 247 -16.94 2.35 -10.56
N GLU A 248 -16.41 1.50 -11.45
CA GLU A 248 -15.34 1.89 -12.37
C GLU A 248 -15.67 3.16 -13.16
N GLU A 249 -16.85 3.22 -13.79
CA GLU A 249 -17.26 4.35 -14.62
C GLU A 249 -17.39 5.64 -13.78
N THR A 250 -17.82 5.50 -12.52
CA THR A 250 -17.85 6.60 -11.55
C THR A 250 -16.44 7.10 -11.24
N VAL A 251 -15.53 6.18 -10.88
CA VAL A 251 -14.12 6.50 -10.57
C VAL A 251 -13.46 7.16 -11.77
N LEU A 252 -13.58 6.60 -12.98
CA LEU A 252 -12.97 7.12 -14.19
C LEU A 252 -13.51 8.50 -14.57
N ARG A 253 -14.82 8.72 -14.45
CA ARG A 253 -15.44 10.01 -14.75
C ARG A 253 -14.93 11.11 -13.81
N GLU A 254 -14.78 10.81 -12.53
CA GLU A 254 -14.38 11.80 -11.52
C GLU A 254 -12.87 12.02 -11.48
N SER A 255 -12.06 10.97 -11.64
CA SER A 255 -10.59 11.06 -11.62
C SER A 255 -9.97 11.44 -12.97
N ASN A 256 -10.68 11.16 -14.07
CA ASN A 256 -10.13 11.24 -15.42
C ASN A 256 -11.16 11.75 -16.45
N ALA A 257 -11.96 12.76 -16.09
CA ALA A 257 -13.10 13.26 -16.87
C ALA A 257 -12.84 13.44 -18.38
N GLY A 258 -11.71 14.07 -18.74
CA GLY A 258 -11.34 14.30 -20.14
C GLY A 258 -11.02 13.02 -20.92
N TRP A 259 -10.31 12.09 -20.27
CA TRP A 259 -10.03 10.77 -20.85
C TRP A 259 -11.32 9.95 -20.96
N TYR A 260 -12.12 9.93 -19.88
CA TYR A 260 -13.37 9.18 -19.80
C TYR A 260 -14.37 9.60 -20.88
N SER A 261 -14.61 10.91 -21.03
CA SER A 261 -15.51 11.45 -22.06
C SER A 261 -15.14 10.98 -23.47
N LYS A 262 -13.84 10.83 -23.73
CA LYS A 262 -13.33 10.40 -25.04
C LYS A 262 -13.35 8.88 -25.24
N TYR A 263 -13.03 8.10 -24.22
CA TYR A 263 -12.73 6.67 -24.36
C TYR A 263 -13.70 5.72 -23.64
N LYS A 264 -14.76 6.23 -22.98
CA LYS A 264 -15.74 5.39 -22.27
C LYS A 264 -16.31 4.25 -23.15
N ASP A 265 -16.51 4.49 -24.44
CA ASP A 265 -17.08 3.49 -25.36
C ASP A 265 -16.00 2.71 -26.14
N TYR A 266 -14.72 2.92 -25.83
CA TYR A 266 -13.60 2.29 -26.54
C TYR A 266 -13.16 1.03 -25.80
N ASP A 267 -12.87 -0.04 -26.55
CA ASP A 267 -12.16 -1.18 -26.00
C ASP A 267 -10.69 -0.81 -25.72
N VAL A 268 -10.09 -1.52 -24.77
CA VAL A 268 -8.71 -1.28 -24.34
C VAL A 268 -7.71 -1.35 -25.50
N ASN A 269 -7.86 -2.31 -26.42
CA ASN A 269 -6.89 -2.48 -27.50
C ASN A 269 -6.93 -1.28 -28.45
N ARG A 270 -8.13 -0.75 -28.74
CA ARG A 270 -8.31 0.46 -29.53
C ARG A 270 -7.67 1.67 -28.86
N ILE A 271 -7.90 1.88 -27.56
CA ILE A 271 -7.29 2.99 -26.80
C ILE A 271 -5.76 2.91 -26.94
N ARG A 272 -5.19 1.73 -26.65
CA ARG A 272 -3.74 1.50 -26.69
C ARG A 272 -3.14 1.74 -28.08
N MET A 273 -3.82 1.31 -29.14
CA MET A 273 -3.40 1.56 -30.52
C MET A 273 -3.36 3.07 -30.82
N GLU A 274 -4.38 3.82 -30.40
CA GLU A 274 -4.40 5.28 -30.57
C GLU A 274 -3.24 5.95 -29.81
N MET A 275 -2.97 5.53 -28.57
CA MET A 275 -1.86 6.08 -27.77
C MET A 275 -0.49 5.82 -28.42
N ARG A 276 -0.29 4.63 -28.99
CA ARG A 276 0.92 4.31 -29.79
C ARG A 276 1.09 5.24 -30.98
N LEU A 277 0.03 5.43 -31.76
CA LEU A 277 0.06 6.29 -32.95
C LEU A 277 0.37 7.74 -32.58
N LYS A 278 -0.23 8.27 -31.51
CA LYS A 278 0.06 9.62 -31.01
C LYS A 278 1.51 9.80 -30.58
N ARG A 279 2.08 8.85 -29.84
CA ARG A 279 3.50 8.90 -29.43
C ARG A 279 4.42 8.88 -30.65
N HIS A 280 4.15 8.02 -31.63
CA HIS A 280 4.91 8.00 -32.88
C HIS A 280 4.82 9.31 -33.67
N ALA A 281 3.62 9.89 -33.77
CA ALA A 281 3.44 11.19 -34.41
C ALA A 281 4.21 12.30 -33.67
N LYS A 282 4.13 12.34 -32.34
CA LYS A 282 4.87 13.31 -31.51
C LYS A 282 6.39 13.17 -31.69
N TRP A 283 6.91 11.94 -31.72
CA TRP A 283 8.34 11.69 -31.97
C TRP A 283 8.80 12.16 -33.34
N ARG A 284 7.95 12.02 -34.38
CA ARG A 284 8.24 12.52 -35.72
C ARG A 284 8.23 14.05 -35.79
N LEU A 285 7.37 14.71 -35.00
CA LEU A 285 7.29 16.17 -34.94
C LEU A 285 8.38 16.81 -34.08
N SER A 286 9.01 16.04 -33.18
CA SER A 286 10.14 16.49 -32.36
C SER A 286 11.51 16.24 -32.98
N LYS A 287 11.55 15.72 -34.21
CA LYS A 287 12.76 15.55 -35.03
C LYS A 287 12.81 16.61 -36.11
#